data_AF-A0A354XWT8-F1
#
_entry.id   AF-A0A354XWT8-F1
#
_cell.length_a   1.000
_cell.length_b   1.000
_cell.length_c   1.000
_cell.angle_alpha   90.00
_cell.angle_beta   90.00
_cell.angle_gamma   90.00
#
_symmetry.space_group_name_H-M   'P 1'
#
loop_
_entity.id
_entity.type
_entity.pdbx_description
1 polymer ?
#
loop_
_entity_poly.entity_id
_entity_poly.type
_entity_poly.pdbx_seq_one_letter_code
_entity_poly.pdbx_strand_id
1 'polypeptide(L)'
;MGANKTNQIILRPRKEESLKRFHPWVFSGAIAKTGQGIQEGDIVRVFSASGEFLGVGHYQVGSISVRILSFTDETINEDFYA
;
A
#
# COMPACT_ATOMS: atom_id res chain seq x y z
N MET A 1 -2.68 13.27 23.37
CA MET A 1 -2.08 12.00 22.91
C MET A 1 -2.52 11.78 21.48
N GLY A 2 -1.66 12.10 20.50
CA GLY A 2 -1.99 11.90 19.09
C GLY A 2 -2.04 10.40 18.78
N ALA A 3 -3.05 9.95 18.05
CA ALA A 3 -3.12 8.56 17.60
C ALA A 3 -1.88 8.24 16.74
N ASN A 4 -1.20 7.14 17.03
CA ASN A 4 -0.09 6.67 16.20
C ASN A 4 -0.63 6.31 14.81
N LYS A 5 -0.25 7.10 13.79
CA LYS A 5 -0.59 6.84 12.39
C LYS A 5 0.17 5.61 11.89
N THR A 6 -0.54 4.63 11.34
CA THR A 6 0.08 3.42 10.76
C THR A 6 -0.16 3.40 9.26
N ASN A 7 0.88 3.64 8.46
CA ASN A 7 0.78 3.71 6.99
C ASN A 7 0.91 2.33 6.33
N GLN A 8 0.06 1.38 6.75
CA GLN A 8 0.08 0.00 6.26
C GLN A 8 -1.26 -0.40 5.67
N ILE A 9 -1.21 -1.09 4.53
CA ILE A 9 -2.35 -1.73 3.88
C ILE A 9 -2.10 -3.24 3.89
N ILE A 10 -3.02 -4.01 4.46
CA ILE A 10 -2.96 -5.47 4.45
C ILE A 10 -3.95 -5.99 3.43
N LEU A 11 -3.48 -6.82 2.51
CA LEU A 11 -4.33 -7.47 1.51
C LEU A 11 -5.04 -8.70 2.09
N ARG A 12 -6.19 -9.04 1.49
CA ARG A 12 -6.88 -10.31 1.72
C ARG A 12 -6.00 -11.47 1.24
N PRO A 13 -6.11 -12.67 1.85
CA PRO A 13 -5.36 -13.84 1.39
C PRO A 13 -5.56 -14.10 -0.11
N ARG A 14 -4.47 -14.43 -0.81
CA ARG A 14 -4.42 -14.72 -2.27
C ARG A 14 -4.66 -13.50 -3.17
N LYS A 15 -4.68 -12.27 -2.65
CA LYS A 15 -4.79 -11.03 -3.45
C LYS A 15 -3.45 -10.37 -3.74
N GLU A 16 -2.36 -10.93 -3.22
CA GLU A 16 -0.98 -10.53 -3.47
C GLU A 16 -0.46 -10.94 -4.86
N GLU A 17 -1.09 -11.93 -5.49
CA GLU A 17 -0.61 -12.53 -6.75
C GLU A 17 -0.45 -11.54 -7.89
N SER A 18 -1.31 -10.52 -7.97
CA SER A 18 -1.17 -9.46 -8.98
C SER A 18 0.07 -8.61 -8.72
N LEU A 19 0.35 -8.25 -7.45
CA LEU A 19 1.52 -7.45 -7.08
C LEU A 19 2.82 -8.24 -7.25
N LYS A 20 2.80 -9.55 -6.97
CA LYS A 20 3.93 -10.46 -7.25
C LYS A 20 4.31 -10.54 -8.73
N ARG A 21 3.36 -10.22 -9.63
CA ARG A 21 3.60 -10.07 -11.07
C ARG A 21 3.79 -8.60 -11.49
N PHE A 22 4.15 -7.74 -10.55
CA PHE A 22 4.40 -6.32 -10.76
C PHE A 22 3.19 -5.55 -11.33
N HIS A 23 1.96 -6.00 -11.07
CA HIS A 23 0.78 -5.20 -11.38
C HIS A 23 0.67 -4.02 -10.39
N PRO A 24 0.61 -2.77 -10.86
CA PRO A 24 0.79 -1.61 -10.00
C PRO A 24 -0.47 -1.18 -9.23
N TRP A 25 -1.59 -1.88 -9.38
CA TRP A 25 -2.87 -1.46 -8.79
C TRP A 25 -3.33 -2.42 -7.69
N VAL A 26 -3.67 -1.84 -6.53
CA VAL A 26 -4.42 -2.51 -5.47
C VAL A 26 -5.86 -2.04 -5.54
N PHE A 27 -6.78 -2.95 -5.85
CA PHE A 27 -8.20 -2.66 -5.84
C PHE A 27 -8.76 -2.63 -4.41
N SER A 28 -9.77 -1.80 -4.16
CA SER A 28 -10.40 -1.68 -2.82
C SER A 28 -10.88 -3.02 -2.27
N GLY A 29 -11.46 -3.88 -3.13
CA GLY A 29 -11.90 -5.23 -2.78
C GLY A 29 -10.77 -6.20 -2.40
N ALA A 30 -9.51 -5.87 -2.70
CA ALA A 30 -8.34 -6.65 -2.29
C ALA A 30 -7.88 -6.32 -0.86
N ILE A 31 -8.30 -5.18 -0.29
CA ILE A 31 -7.84 -4.73 1.03
C ILE A 31 -8.63 -5.46 2.14
N ALA A 32 -7.90 -5.98 3.12
CA ALA A 32 -8.44 -6.58 4.34
C ALA A 32 -8.43 -5.58 5.51
N LYS A 33 -7.34 -4.82 5.64
CA LYS A 33 -7.15 -3.85 6.72
C LYS A 33 -6.40 -2.62 6.22
N THR A 34 -6.89 -1.45 6.61
CA THR A 34 -6.19 -0.18 6.50
C THR A 34 -5.64 0.19 7.88
N GLY A 35 -4.42 0.70 7.94
CA GLY A 35 -3.87 1.25 9.17
C GLY A 35 -4.61 2.49 9.64
N GLN A 36 -4.48 2.82 10.92
CA GLN A 36 -5.22 3.93 11.51
C GLN A 36 -4.66 5.27 11.02
N GLY A 37 -5.57 6.20 10.70
CA GLY A 37 -5.22 7.57 10.33
C GLY A 37 -4.66 7.73 8.90
N ILE A 38 -4.77 6.72 8.04
CA ILE A 38 -4.46 6.85 6.61
C ILE A 38 -5.47 7.80 5.95
N GLN A 39 -4.96 8.75 5.19
CA GLN A 39 -5.70 9.76 4.44
C GLN A 39 -5.36 9.65 2.96
N GLU A 40 -6.23 10.20 2.11
CA GLU A 40 -5.98 10.30 0.68
C GLU A 40 -4.67 11.04 0.39
N GLY A 41 -3.86 10.49 -0.51
CA GLY A 41 -2.53 11.00 -0.85
C GLY A 41 -1.39 10.39 -0.04
N ASP A 42 -1.66 9.73 1.09
CA ASP A 42 -0.62 9.13 1.92
C ASP A 42 0.21 8.08 1.18
N ILE A 43 1.52 8.09 1.45
CA ILE A 43 2.40 6.97 1.13
C ILE A 43 2.16 5.84 2.11
N VAL A 44 1.82 4.67 1.57
CA VAL A 44 1.52 3.46 2.32
C VAL A 44 2.39 2.29 1.86
N ARG A 45 2.71 1.41 2.81
CA ARG A 45 3.32 0.10 2.53
C ARG A 45 2.23 -0.96 2.44
N VAL A 46 2.31 -1.79 1.41
CA VAL A 46 1.34 -2.87 1.15
C VAL A 46 1.96 -4.20 1.57
N PHE A 47 1.20 -4.98 2.33
CA PHE A 47 1.60 -6.31 2.80
C PHE A 47 0.56 -7.36 2.46
N SER A 48 1.01 -8.60 2.29
CA SER A 48 0.14 -9.77 2.18
C SER A 48 -0.52 -10.09 3.54
N ALA A 49 -1.49 -10.99 3.53
CA ALA A 49 -2.07 -11.52 4.76
C ALA A 49 -1.06 -12.29 5.65
N SER A 50 0.05 -12.78 5.08
CA SER A 50 1.14 -13.44 5.82
C SER A 50 2.22 -12.48 6.32
N GLY A 51 2.08 -11.17 6.06
CA GLY A 51 3.05 -10.15 6.45
C GLY A 51 4.21 -9.96 5.46
N GLU A 52 4.14 -10.56 4.27
CA GLU A 52 5.11 -10.33 3.20
C GLU A 52 4.96 -8.90 2.65
N PHE A 53 6.07 -8.16 2.50
CA PHE A 53 6.07 -6.85 1.85
C PHE A 53 5.83 -7.00 0.34
N LEU A 54 4.96 -6.15 -0.23
CA LEU A 54 4.56 -6.22 -1.64
C LEU A 54 4.83 -4.94 -2.42
N GLY A 55 5.07 -3.82 -1.75
CA GLY A 55 5.38 -2.55 -2.40
C GLY A 55 4.98 -1.32 -1.59
N VAL A 56 5.44 -0.16 -2.05
CA VAL A 56 5.11 1.17 -1.55
C VAL A 56 4.26 1.90 -2.59
N GLY A 57 3.22 2.61 -2.18
CA GLY A 57 2.35 3.34 -3.10
C GLY A 57 1.55 4.46 -2.47
N HIS A 58 0.85 5.23 -3.30
CA HIS A 58 -0.08 6.25 -2.85
C HIS A 58 -1.47 5.68 -2.60
N TYR A 59 -2.04 5.99 -1.45
CA TYR A 59 -3.41 5.67 -1.11
C TYR A 59 -4.40 6.68 -1.73
N GLN A 60 -5.53 6.17 -2.23
CA GLN A 60 -6.65 6.99 -2.70
C GLN A 60 -7.98 6.36 -2.28
N VAL A 61 -9.00 7.19 -2.02
CA VAL A 61 -10.38 6.71 -1.88
C VAL A 61 -10.92 6.42 -3.28
N GLY A 62 -11.20 5.15 -3.58
CA GLY A 62 -11.68 4.75 -4.91
C GLY A 62 -11.52 3.26 -5.19
N SER A 63 -11.90 2.84 -6.40
CA SER A 63 -11.83 1.45 -6.85
C SER A 63 -10.39 0.93 -6.91
N ILE A 64 -9.44 1.78 -7.32
CA ILE A 64 -7.99 1.55 -7.20
C ILE A 64 -7.53 2.32 -5.97
N SER A 65 -7.39 1.62 -4.84
CA SER A 65 -7.12 2.25 -3.55
C SER A 65 -5.63 2.47 -3.29
N VAL A 66 -4.74 1.70 -3.94
CA VAL A 66 -3.30 1.99 -3.91
C VAL A 66 -2.74 1.90 -5.33
N ARG A 67 -1.97 2.91 -5.73
CA ARG A 67 -1.10 2.85 -6.90
C ARG A 67 0.34 2.67 -6.43
N ILE A 68 0.93 1.52 -6.74
CA ILE A 68 2.30 1.17 -6.38
C ILE A 68 3.27 2.07 -7.15
N LEU A 69 4.21 2.65 -6.41
CA LEU A 69 5.33 3.44 -6.91
C LEU A 69 6.60 2.58 -6.99
N SER A 70 6.82 1.71 -6.01
CA SER A 70 7.96 0.80 -5.97
C SER A 70 7.58 -0.55 -5.41
N PHE A 71 8.20 -1.61 -5.94
CA PHE A 71 8.10 -2.97 -5.43
C PHE A 71 9.27 -3.34 -4.50
N THR A 72 10.15 -2.39 -4.21
CA THR A 72 11.21 -2.51 -3.19
C THR A 72 10.82 -1.69 -1.95
N ASP A 73 11.35 -2.06 -0.77
CA ASP A 73 11.11 -1.30 0.46
C ASP A 73 12.06 -0.11 0.52
N GLU A 74 11.70 0.96 -0.19
CA GLU A 74 12.45 2.21 -0.23
C GLU A 74 11.61 3.40 0.24
N THR A 75 12.29 4.52 0.50
CA THR A 75 11.63 5.75 0.92
C THR A 75 11.23 6.55 -0.31
N ILE A 76 9.95 6.95 -0.38
CA ILE A 76 9.45 7.84 -1.42
C ILE A 76 9.59 9.28 -0.94
N ASN A 77 10.58 9.99 -1.49
CA ASN A 77 10.88 11.40 -1.23
C ASN A 77 11.23 12.12 -2.55
N GLU A 78 11.72 13.36 -2.48
CA GLU A 78 12.13 14.11 -3.67
C GLU A 78 13.24 13.40 -4.46
N ASP A 79 14.20 12.75 -3.78
CA ASP A 79 15.29 12.01 -4.44
C ASP A 79 14.80 10.81 -5.25
N PHE A 80 13.70 10.16 -4.81
CA PHE A 80 13.08 9.07 -5.56
C PHE A 80 12.58 9.52 -6.95
N TYR A 81 12.21 10.80 -7.09
CA TYR A 81 11.68 11.36 -8.34
C TYR A 81 12.73 12.11 -9.19
N ALA A 82 13.95 12.27 -8.68
CA ALA A 82 15.05 12.97 -9.36
C ALA A 82 15.71 12.09 -10.44
#